data_AF-A0A0F9CNF2-F1
#
_entry.id   AF-A0A0F9CNF2-F1
#
_cell.length_a   1.000
_cell.length_b   1.000
_cell.length_c   1.000
_cell.angle_alpha   90.00
_cell.angle_beta   90.00
_cell.angle_gamma   90.00
#
_symmetry.space_group_name_H-M   'P 1'
#
loop_
_entity.id
_entity.type
_entity.pdbx_description
1 polymer ?
#
loop_
_entity_poly.entity_id
_entity_poly.type
_entity_poly.pdbx_seq_one_letter_code
_entity_poly.pdbx_strand_id
1 'polypeptide(L)' 'MPRLARLDASGVLHYVIIRGMERRNIFEDNKDRDNLFKRRGELLPATQTSCY' A
#
# COMPACT_ATOMS: atom_id res chain seq x y z
N MET A 1 -23.76 1.93 -6.09
CA MET A 1 -23.59 0.49 -5.75
C MET A 1 -22.85 0.39 -4.43
N PRO A 2 -23.45 -0.22 -3.38
CA PRO A 2 -22.75 -0.43 -2.13
C PRO A 2 -21.66 -1.47 -2.38
N ARG A 3 -20.39 -1.07 -2.23
CA ARG A 3 -19.29 -2.03 -2.17
C ARG A 3 -19.47 -2.79 -0.85
N LEU A 4 -19.35 -4.12 -0.87
CA LEU A 4 -19.32 -4.89 0.38
C LEU A 4 -18.25 -4.32 1.31
N ALA A 5 -18.48 -4.40 2.62
CA ALA A 5 -17.48 -4.02 3.61
C ALA A 5 -16.21 -4.86 3.40
N ARG A 6 -15.05 -4.26 3.69
CA ARG A 6 -13.80 -5.01 3.70
C ARG A 6 -13.90 -6.08 4.79
N LEU A 7 -13.51 -7.31 4.45
CA LEU A 7 -13.46 -8.40 5.41
C LEU A 7 -12.35 -8.12 6.42
N ASP A 8 -12.70 -7.88 7.68
CA ASP A 8 -11.76 -7.64 8.76
C ASP A 8 -11.66 -8.91 9.63
N ALA A 9 -10.73 -9.79 9.26
CA ALA A 9 -10.49 -11.05 9.97
C ALA A 9 -9.00 -11.41 9.95
N SER A 10 -8.55 -12.09 10.99
CA SER A 10 -7.14 -12.52 11.10
C SER A 10 -6.75 -13.48 9.97
N GLY A 11 -5.56 -13.30 9.42
CA GLY A 11 -5.03 -14.15 8.33
C GLY A 11 -5.58 -13.83 6.94
N VAL A 12 -6.43 -12.80 6.79
CA VAL A 12 -6.92 -12.37 5.48
C VAL A 12 -5.81 -11.72 4.67
N LEU A 13 -5.63 -12.17 3.42
CA LEU A 13 -4.77 -11.51 2.46
C LEU A 13 -5.55 -10.42 1.71
N HIS A 14 -5.12 -9.17 1.88
CA HIS A 14 -5.71 -8.04 1.18
C HIS A 14 -4.95 -7.70 -0.10
N TYR A 15 -5.64 -7.73 -1.23
CA TYR A 15 -5.10 -7.15 -2.46
C TYR A 15 -5.34 -5.63 -2.48
N VAL A 16 -4.27 -4.85 -2.44
CA VAL A 16 -4.31 -3.39 -2.38
C VAL A 16 -3.78 -2.80 -3.68
N ILE A 17 -4.61 -1.97 -4.34
CA ILE A 17 -4.22 -1.20 -5.52
C ILE A 17 -4.23 0.28 -5.14
N ILE A 18 -3.14 0.99 -5.43
CA ILE A 18 -3.04 2.43 -5.28
C ILE A 18 -3.00 3.12 -6.64
N ARG A 19 -3.49 4.36 -6.72
CA ARG A 19 -3.41 5.20 -7.91
C ARG A 19 -2.92 6.60 -7.55
N GLY A 20 -2.25 7.26 -8.48
CA GLY A 20 -1.83 8.64 -8.31
C GLY A 20 -3.04 9.58 -8.20
N MET A 21 -2.85 10.65 -7.43
CA MET A 21 -3.85 11.72 -7.34
C MET A 21 -4.10 12.30 -8.74
N GLU A 22 -5.35 12.66 -9.02
CA GLU A 22 -5.75 13.24 -10.32
C GLU A 22 -5.34 12.40 -11.54
N ARG A 23 -5.22 11.07 -11.39
CA ARG A 23 -4.75 10.16 -12.46
C ARG A 23 -3.32 10.44 -12.95
N ARG A 24 -2.51 11.15 -12.16
CA ARG A 24 -1.09 11.36 -12.44
C ARG A 24 -0.27 10.11 -12.13
N ASN A 25 0.99 10.14 -12.52
CA ASN A 25 1.98 9.13 -12.15
C ASN A 25 2.12 9.08 -10.62
N ILE A 26 2.33 7.87 -10.09
CA ILE A 26 2.53 7.66 -8.64
C ILE A 26 3.92 8.16 -8.21
N PHE A 27 4.89 8.08 -9.10
CA PHE A 27 6.26 8.55 -8.90
C PHE A 27 6.62 9.54 -9.98
N GLU A 28 7.22 10.66 -9.60
CA GLU A 28 7.75 11.64 -10.55
C GLU A 28 9.17 11.25 -10.97
N ASP A 29 9.96 10.67 -10.06
CA ASP A 29 11.30 10.16 -10.31
C ASP A 29 11.60 8.84 -9.58
N ASN A 30 12.83 8.33 -9.75
CA ASN A 30 13.28 7.13 -9.06
C ASN A 30 13.49 7.36 -7.55
N LYS A 31 13.81 8.58 -7.13
CA LYS A 31 14.06 8.92 -5.72
C LYS A 31 12.77 8.83 -4.90
N ASP A 32 11.64 9.27 -5.44
CA ASP A 32 10.32 9.13 -4.84
C ASP A 32 9.93 7.67 -4.67
N ARG A 33 10.19 6.86 -5.71
CA ARG A 33 9.98 5.41 -5.66
C ARG A 33 10.81 4.77 -4.56
N ASP A 34 12.10 5.08 -4.49
CA ASP A 34 13.01 4.49 -3.51
C ASP A 34 12.67 4.96 -2.08
N ASN A 35 12.23 6.21 -1.92
CA ASN A 35 11.71 6.74 -0.65
C ASN A 35 10.47 5.97 -0.17
N LEU A 36 9.55 5.62 -1.08
CA LEU A 36 8.39 4.79 -0.73
C LEU A 36 8.83 3.42 -0.19
N PHE A 37 9.75 2.75 -0.89
CA PHE A 37 10.25 1.43 -0.45
C PHE A 37 10.98 1.51 0.88
N LYS A 38 11.81 2.54 1.10
CA LYS A 38 12.49 2.76 2.38
C LYS A 38 11.49 2.89 3.54
N ARG A 39 10.50 3.77 3.39
CA ARG A 39 9.45 3.97 4.41
C ARG A 39 8.64 2.70 4.65
N ARG A 40 8.33 1.93 3.59
CA ARG A 40 7.65 0.63 3.75
C ARG A 40 8.52 -0.38 4.49
N GLY A 41 9.82 -0.40 4.24
CA GLY A 41 10.78 -1.24 4.96
C GLY A 41 10.80 -0.94 6.46
N GLU A 42 10.60 0.32 6.85
CA GLU A 42 10.51 0.74 8.25
C GLU A 42 9.11 0.48 8.85
N LEU A 43 8.05 0.71 8.08
CA LEU A 43 6.66 0.64 8.56
C LEU A 43 6.13 -0.79 8.71
N LEU A 44 6.43 -1.68 7.75
CA LEU A 44 5.90 -3.06 7.75
C LEU A 44 6.30 -3.85 9.01
N PRO A 45 7.57 -3.80 9.48
CA PRO A 45 7.94 -4.41 10.75
C PRO A 45 7.28 -3.71 11.95
N ALA A 46 7.19 -2.38 11.92
CA ALA A 46 6.60 -1.59 13.01
C ALA A 46 5.11 -1.90 13.22
N THR A 47 4.37 -2.21 12.14
CA THR A 47 2.95 -2.59 12.20
C THR A 47 2.73 -4.11 12.19
N GLN A 48 3.79 -4.91 12.31
CA GLN A 48 3.76 -6.38 12.23
C GLN A 48 2.99 -6.90 11.00
N THR A 49 3.04 -6.15 9.90
CA THR A 49 2.29 -6.44 8.67
C THR A 49 3.22 -7.08 7.66
N SER A 50 2.87 -8.28 7.19
CA SER A 50 3.60 -8.94 6.11
C SER A 50 3.11 -8.46 4.75
N CYS A 51 4.03 -8.24 3.81
CA CYS A 51 3.72 -7.95 2.41
C CYS A 51 4.28 -9.06 1.54
N TYR A 52 3.43 -9.66 0.71
CA TYR A 52 3.75 -10.78 -0.19
C TYR A 52 3.67 -10.33 -1.65
#